data_AF-A0AAD1AS30-F1
#
_entry.id   AF-A0AAD1AS30-F1
#
_cell.length_a   1.000
_cell.length_b   1.000
_cell.length_c   1.000
_cell.angle_alpha   90.00
_cell.angle_beta   90.00
_cell.angle_gamma   90.00
#
_symmetry.space_group_name_H-M   'P 1'
#
loop_
_entity.id
_entity.type
_entity.pdbx_description
1 polymer ?
#
loop_
_entity_poly.entity_id
_entity_poly.type
_entity_poly.pdbx_seq_one_letter_code
_entity_poly.pdbx_strand_id
1 'polypeptide(L)'
;MKFDHYKKIVNAALDILLGLLAIVVVVFMLRYIIDIGSMILRPLSADLFGKVIQEVTSFFMLFEFVIMLIRYIEEGHHIPIRYLILISMTAILRQLLVLHDRGTETLLLTLAILVLAGVLTVFSYVSGDFKHSRDEKDA
;
A
#
# COMPACT_ATOMS: atom_id res chain seq x y z
N MET A 1 22.36 -24.22 -16.54
CA MET A 1 21.45 -23.76 -17.61
C MET A 1 19.94 -24.01 -17.34
N LYS A 2 19.51 -24.30 -16.10
CA LYS A 2 18.07 -24.51 -15.77
C LYS A 2 17.40 -23.33 -15.02
N PHE A 3 18.17 -22.41 -14.44
CA PHE A 3 17.64 -21.32 -13.59
C PHE A 3 16.80 -20.27 -14.34
N ASP A 4 17.06 -20.01 -15.62
CA ASP A 4 16.33 -18.98 -16.36
C ASP A 4 14.92 -19.41 -16.75
N HIS A 5 14.70 -20.71 -16.99
CA HIS A 5 13.35 -21.23 -17.25
C HIS A 5 12.45 -21.15 -16.01
N TYR A 6 13.01 -21.41 -14.81
CA TYR A 6 12.27 -21.25 -13.56
C TYR A 6 11.88 -19.80 -13.29
N LYS A 7 12.81 -18.85 -13.47
CA LYS A 7 12.51 -17.42 -13.32
C LYS A 7 11.40 -16.96 -14.27
N LYS A 8 11.43 -17.43 -15.52
CA LYS A 8 10.43 -17.05 -16.52
C LYS A 8 9.03 -17.60 -16.20
N ILE A 9 8.94 -18.84 -15.71
CA ILE A 9 7.67 -19.45 -15.29
C ILE A 9 7.12 -18.75 -14.03
N VAL A 10 7.99 -18.45 -13.06
CA VAL A 10 7.61 -17.75 -11.83
C VAL A 10 7.09 -16.34 -12.12
N ASN A 11 7.79 -15.56 -12.96
CA ASN A 11 7.34 -14.22 -13.32
C ASN A 11 6.02 -14.26 -14.10
N ALA A 12 5.86 -15.19 -15.05
CA ALA A 12 4.61 -15.34 -15.79
C ALA A 12 3.43 -15.72 -14.87
N ALA A 13 3.67 -16.60 -13.89
CA ALA A 13 2.66 -16.96 -12.89
C ALA A 13 2.32 -15.77 -11.98
N LEU A 14 3.33 -14.97 -11.57
CA LEU A 14 3.14 -13.75 -10.79
C LEU A 14 2.33 -12.71 -11.55
N ASP A 15 2.64 -12.44 -12.82
CA ASP A 15 1.90 -11.48 -13.65
C ASP A 15 0.43 -11.87 -13.82
N ILE A 16 0.15 -13.16 -14.05
CA ILE A 16 -1.22 -13.68 -14.15
C ILE A 16 -1.95 -13.51 -12.80
N LEU A 17 -1.29 -13.86 -11.70
CA LEU A 17 -1.86 -13.72 -10.36
C LEU A 17 -2.14 -12.25 -10.02
N LEU A 18 -1.23 -11.35 -10.36
CA LEU A 18 -1.38 -9.91 -10.13
C LEU A 18 -2.48 -9.30 -10.99
N GLY A 19 -2.57 -9.69 -12.27
CA GLY A 19 -3.65 -9.27 -13.15
C GLY A 19 -5.02 -9.72 -12.64
N LEU A 20 -5.14 -10.98 -12.21
CA LEU A 20 -6.36 -11.50 -11.58
C LEU A 20 -6.71 -10.70 -10.32
N LEU A 21 -5.72 -10.46 -9.46
CA LEU A 21 -5.90 -9.74 -8.21
C LEU A 21 -6.34 -8.28 -8.46
N ALA A 22 -5.74 -7.59 -9.43
CA ALA A 22 -6.15 -6.25 -9.82
C ALA A 22 -7.61 -6.19 -10.27
N ILE A 23 -8.05 -7.15 -11.09
CA ILE A 23 -9.45 -7.24 -11.55
C ILE A 23 -10.40 -7.43 -10.36
N VAL A 24 -10.08 -8.36 -9.44
CA VAL A 24 -10.87 -8.61 -8.24
C VAL A 24 -11.00 -7.33 -7.42
N VAL A 25 -9.90 -6.63 -7.17
CA VAL A 25 -9.91 -5.41 -6.35
C VAL A 25 -10.74 -4.31 -6.99
N VAL A 26 -10.64 -4.10 -8.31
CA VAL A 26 -11.48 -3.12 -9.03
C VAL A 26 -12.97 -3.45 -8.89
N VAL A 27 -13.36 -4.72 -8.99
CA VAL A 27 -14.76 -5.15 -8.79
C VAL A 27 -15.23 -4.86 -7.36
N PHE A 28 -14.41 -5.17 -6.35
CA PHE A 28 -14.72 -4.83 -4.96
C PHE A 28 -14.83 -3.32 -4.75
N MET A 29 -13.93 -2.52 -5.31
CA MET A 29 -13.97 -1.06 -5.20
C MET A 29 -15.26 -0.48 -5.78
N LEU A 30 -15.72 -0.95 -6.94
CA LEU A 30 -16.99 -0.54 -7.52
C LEU A 30 -18.18 -0.86 -6.60
N ARG A 31 -18.15 -2.03 -5.95
CA ARG A 31 -19.17 -2.41 -4.97
C ARG A 31 -19.21 -1.43 -3.79
N TYR A 32 -18.06 -1.12 -3.21
CA TYR A 32 -17.96 -0.13 -2.12
C TYR A 32 -18.48 1.25 -2.54
N ILE A 33 -18.19 1.71 -3.77
CA ILE A 33 -18.71 2.98 -4.29
C ILE A 33 -20.24 2.98 -4.33
N ILE A 34 -20.85 1.90 -4.81
CA ILE A 34 -22.31 1.74 -4.87
C ILE A 34 -22.91 1.72 -3.45
N ASP A 35 -22.30 0.96 -2.53
CA ASP A 35 -22.76 0.84 -1.15
C ASP A 35 -22.70 2.20 -0.43
N ILE A 36 -21.58 2.92 -0.52
CA ILE A 36 -21.42 4.28 0.02
C ILE A 36 -22.46 5.23 -0.59
N GLY A 37 -22.60 5.24 -1.93
CA GLY A 37 -23.58 6.09 -2.62
C GLY A 37 -25.01 5.84 -2.17
N SER A 38 -25.38 4.57 -1.96
CA SER A 38 -26.71 4.20 -1.49
C SER A 38 -26.98 4.59 -0.02
N MET A 39 -25.94 4.61 0.82
CA MET A 39 -26.04 5.03 2.22
C MET A 39 -26.16 6.55 2.37
N ILE A 40 -25.47 7.33 1.53
CA ILE A 40 -25.54 8.81 1.54
C ILE A 40 -26.92 9.33 1.13
N LEU A 41 -27.63 8.59 0.25
CA LEU A 41 -28.96 8.97 -0.24
C LEU A 41 -30.10 8.71 0.78
N ARG A 42 -29.83 8.04 1.91
CA ARG A 42 -30.82 7.79 2.99
C ARG A 42 -30.75 8.88 4.06
N PRO A 43 -31.86 9.18 4.76
CA PRO A 43 -31.86 10.17 5.84
C PRO A 43 -30.84 9.81 6.93
N LEU A 44 -29.94 10.76 7.21
CA LEU A 44 -28.80 10.64 8.12
C LEU A 44 -29.25 10.34 9.54
N SER A 45 -29.07 9.09 9.96
CA SER A 45 -29.09 8.67 11.37
C SER A 45 -27.65 8.51 11.87
N ALA A 46 -27.37 8.74 13.15
CA ALA A 46 -26.00 8.68 13.71
C ALA A 46 -25.30 7.33 13.42
N ASP A 47 -26.05 6.21 13.41
CA ASP A 47 -25.56 4.89 13.03
C ASP A 47 -25.14 4.77 11.54
N LEU A 48 -25.82 5.49 10.64
CA LEU A 48 -25.44 5.51 9.22
C LEU A 48 -24.11 6.24 9.01
N PHE A 49 -23.82 7.27 9.80
CA PHE A 49 -22.58 8.03 9.67
C PHE A 49 -21.36 7.16 9.98
N GLY A 50 -21.39 6.43 11.10
CA GLY A 50 -20.33 5.48 11.45
C GLY A 50 -20.13 4.40 10.38
N LYS A 51 -21.24 3.90 9.81
CA LYS A 51 -21.19 2.91 8.73
C LYS A 51 -20.58 3.47 7.45
N VAL A 52 -20.93 4.69 7.05
CA VAL A 52 -20.35 5.35 5.87
C VAL A 52 -18.85 5.55 6.02
N ILE A 53 -18.37 6.02 7.18
CA ILE A 53 -16.93 6.18 7.44
C ILE A 53 -16.19 4.85 7.35
N GLN A 54 -16.79 3.76 7.83
CA GLN A 54 -16.23 2.42 7.72
C GLN A 54 -16.13 1.94 6.27
N GLU A 55 -17.17 2.15 5.46
CA GLU A 55 -17.17 1.78 4.03
C GLU A 55 -16.14 2.62 3.24
N VAL A 56 -16.09 3.94 3.47
CA VAL A 56 -15.10 4.85 2.84
C VAL A 56 -13.67 4.47 3.20
N THR A 57 -13.43 4.15 4.47
CA THR A 57 -12.13 3.67 4.96
C THR A 57 -11.70 2.36 4.28
N SER A 58 -12.65 1.46 4.03
CA SER A 58 -12.41 0.18 3.37
C SER A 58 -12.15 0.37 1.88
N PHE A 59 -12.84 1.30 1.22
CA PHE A 59 -12.54 1.70 -0.15
C PHE A 59 -11.11 2.25 -0.29
N PHE A 60 -10.69 3.13 0.61
CA PHE A 60 -9.35 3.72 0.56
C PHE A 60 -8.23 2.67 0.75
N MET A 61 -8.46 1.63 1.57
CA MET A 61 -7.55 0.47 1.67
C MET A 61 -7.33 -0.24 0.34
N LEU A 62 -8.43 -0.52 -0.36
CA LEU A 62 -8.39 -1.24 -1.61
C LEU A 62 -7.71 -0.40 -2.68
N PHE A 63 -7.97 0.91 -2.71
CA PHE A 63 -7.28 1.84 -3.60
C PHE A 63 -5.76 1.86 -3.35
N GLU A 64 -5.34 1.96 -2.10
CA GLU A 64 -3.93 1.90 -1.73
C GLU A 64 -3.29 0.59 -2.19
N PHE A 65 -3.98 -0.53 -1.98
CA PHE A 65 -3.53 -1.84 -2.44
C PHE A 65 -3.36 -1.92 -3.96
N VAL A 66 -4.28 -1.33 -4.74
CA VAL A 66 -4.13 -1.23 -6.21
C VAL A 66 -2.91 -0.40 -6.59
N ILE A 67 -2.68 0.76 -5.96
CA ILE A 67 -1.51 1.59 -6.26
C ILE A 67 -0.21 0.82 -5.99
N MET A 68 -0.14 0.09 -4.88
CA MET A 68 1.03 -0.73 -4.54
C MET A 68 1.25 -1.84 -5.58
N LEU A 69 0.17 -2.47 -6.03
CA LEU A 69 0.20 -3.56 -7.00
C LEU A 69 0.65 -3.06 -8.39
N ILE A 70 0.21 -1.87 -8.80
CA ILE A 70 0.69 -1.21 -10.04
C ILE A 70 2.19 -0.91 -9.94
N ARG A 71 2.64 -0.31 -8.83
CA ARG A 71 4.07 -0.01 -8.63
C ARG A 71 4.95 -1.27 -8.63
N TYR A 72 4.43 -2.38 -8.09
CA TYR A 72 5.14 -3.66 -8.14
C TYR A 72 5.36 -4.15 -9.58
N ILE A 73 4.36 -3.99 -10.46
CA ILE A 73 4.49 -4.35 -11.88
C ILE A 73 5.51 -3.43 -12.57
N GLU A 74 5.45 -2.13 -12.29
CA GLU A 74 6.32 -1.12 -12.92
C GLU A 74 7.81 -1.29 -12.58
N GLU A 75 8.15 -1.84 -11.40
CA GLU A 75 9.54 -1.99 -10.93
C GLU A 75 10.21 -3.31 -11.32
N GLY A 76 9.56 -4.14 -12.16
CA GLY A 76 10.23 -5.29 -12.79
C GLY A 76 10.67 -6.38 -11.81
N HIS A 77 9.83 -6.73 -10.83
CA HIS A 77 9.99 -7.88 -9.92
C HIS A 77 11.11 -7.80 -8.85
N HIS A 78 11.89 -6.72 -8.78
CA HIS A 78 12.74 -6.46 -7.63
C HIS A 78 12.05 -5.42 -6.75
N ILE A 79 11.68 -5.78 -5.52
CA ILE A 79 11.17 -4.82 -4.52
C ILE A 79 12.39 -4.25 -3.79
N PRO A 80 12.82 -3.01 -4.04
CA PRO A 80 13.81 -2.36 -3.20
C PRO A 80 13.24 -2.22 -1.79
N ILE A 81 14.07 -2.45 -0.78
CA ILE A 81 13.68 -2.38 0.65
C ILE A 81 12.98 -1.06 1.01
N ARG A 82 13.29 0.03 0.28
CA ARG A 82 12.64 1.35 0.40
C ARG A 82 11.13 1.29 0.18
N TYR A 83 10.65 0.50 -0.77
CA TYR A 83 9.22 0.43 -1.09
C TYR A 83 8.47 -0.33 -0.01
N LEU A 84 9.05 -1.41 0.52
CA LEU A 84 8.47 -2.13 1.65
C LEU A 84 8.32 -1.23 2.89
N ILE A 85 9.30 -0.35 3.14
CA ILE A 85 9.23 0.66 4.20
C ILE A 85 8.11 1.67 3.91
N LEU A 86 8.03 2.23 2.69
CA LEU A 86 6.99 3.19 2.33
C LEU A 86 5.57 2.59 2.43
N ILE A 87 5.40 1.34 2.00
CA ILE A 87 4.14 0.57 2.11
C ILE A 87 3.73 0.40 3.57
N SER A 88 4.69 0.02 4.42
CA SER A 88 4.42 -0.13 5.86
C SER A 88 4.08 1.22 6.50
N MET A 89 4.71 2.30 6.04
CA MET A 89 4.44 3.66 6.51
C MET A 89 3.02 4.11 6.17
N THR A 90 2.59 3.92 4.92
CA THR A 90 1.23 4.31 4.47
C THR A 90 0.15 3.49 5.16
N ALA A 91 0.40 2.19 5.39
CA ALA A 91 -0.52 1.33 6.16
C ALA A 91 -0.72 1.83 7.61
N ILE A 92 0.37 2.23 8.30
CA ILE A 92 0.27 2.77 9.67
C ILE A 92 -0.41 4.14 9.67
N LEU A 93 -0.09 5.02 8.71
CA LEU A 93 -0.74 6.33 8.55
C LEU A 93 -2.25 6.18 8.33
N ARG A 94 -2.67 5.20 7.53
CA ARG A 94 -4.08 4.93 7.32
C ARG A 94 -4.74 4.40 8.59
N GLN A 95 -4.11 3.46 9.29
CA GLN A 95 -4.63 2.97 10.58
C GLN A 95 -4.82 4.14 11.56
N LEU A 96 -3.90 5.11 11.58
CA LEU A 96 -3.99 6.32 12.38
C LEU A 96 -5.23 7.17 12.07
N LEU A 97 -5.62 7.31 10.79
CA LEU A 97 -6.81 8.06 10.37
C LEU A 97 -8.13 7.41 10.83
N VAL A 98 -8.14 6.08 10.95
CA VAL A 98 -9.33 5.31 11.33
C VAL A 98 -9.54 5.27 12.84
N LEU A 99 -8.46 5.29 13.62
CA LEU A 99 -8.52 5.29 15.07
C LEU A 99 -8.84 6.69 15.59
N HIS A 100 -10.09 6.91 15.99
CA HIS A 100 -10.53 8.21 16.55
C HIS A 100 -10.74 8.25 18.07
N ASP A 101 -10.56 7.14 18.81
CA ASP A 101 -10.99 7.09 20.23
C ASP A 101 -9.95 6.47 21.21
N ARG A 102 -8.87 5.87 20.69
CA ARG A 102 -7.92 5.09 21.50
C ARG A 102 -6.54 5.74 21.52
N GLY A 103 -6.38 6.72 22.41
CA GLY A 103 -5.15 7.53 22.50
C GLY A 103 -3.85 6.73 22.69
N THR A 104 -3.90 5.58 23.38
CA THR A 104 -2.75 4.69 23.54
C THR A 104 -2.31 4.04 22.23
N GLU A 105 -3.26 3.60 21.41
CA GLU A 105 -2.99 3.00 20.11
C GLU A 105 -2.45 4.06 19.14
N THR A 106 -3.02 5.26 19.15
CA THR A 106 -2.50 6.40 18.37
C THR A 106 -1.05 6.73 18.73
N LEU A 107 -0.69 6.70 20.03
CA LEU A 107 0.68 6.92 20.48
C LEU A 107 1.65 5.84 19.99
N LEU A 108 1.26 4.56 20.06
CA LEU A 108 2.08 3.44 19.57
C LEU A 108 2.26 3.47 18.04
N LEU A 109 1.19 3.79 17.29
CA LEU A 109 1.25 3.93 15.83
C LEU A 109 2.13 5.11 15.40
N THR A 110 2.06 6.23 16.13
CA THR A 110 2.92 7.39 15.90
C THR A 110 4.39 7.06 16.20
N LEU A 111 4.67 6.34 17.29
CA LEU A 111 6.00 5.83 17.60
C LEU A 111 6.51 4.90 16.49
N ALA A 112 5.66 4.01 15.97
CA ALA A 112 6.02 3.10 14.89
C ALA A 112 6.42 3.87 13.61
N ILE A 113 5.69 4.93 13.24
CA ILE A 113 6.05 5.80 12.11
C ILE A 113 7.40 6.48 12.34
N LEU A 114 7.66 6.97 13.56
CA LEU A 114 8.96 7.58 13.91
C LEU A 114 10.12 6.58 13.77
N VAL A 115 9.94 5.35 14.25
CA VAL A 115 10.93 4.28 14.10
C VAL A 115 11.18 4.00 12.62
N LEU A 116 10.11 3.88 11.82
CA LEU A 116 10.21 3.62 10.38
C LEU A 116 10.94 4.74 9.63
N ALA A 117 10.65 5.99 9.96
CA ALA A 117 11.35 7.15 9.43
C ALA A 117 12.84 7.15 9.82
N GLY A 118 13.15 6.75 11.06
CA GLY A 118 14.52 6.54 11.53
C GLY A 118 15.26 5.47 10.72
N VAL A 119 14.62 4.31 10.49
CA VAL A 119 15.19 3.23 9.65
C VAL A 119 15.46 3.73 8.23
N LEU A 120 14.53 4.48 7.63
CA LEU A 120 14.72 5.05 6.30
C LEU A 120 15.89 6.04 6.28
N THR A 121 16.06 6.83 7.33
CA THR A 121 17.15 7.79 7.48
C THR A 121 18.50 7.08 7.59
N VAL A 122 18.62 6.08 8.48
CA VAL A 122 19.84 5.27 8.63
C VAL A 122 20.15 4.50 7.35
N PHE A 123 19.14 3.88 6.74
CA PHE A 123 19.30 3.19 5.47
C PHE A 123 19.73 4.14 4.35
N SER A 124 19.20 5.36 4.32
CA SER A 124 19.61 6.38 3.35
C SER A 124 21.04 6.86 3.58
N TYR A 125 21.48 6.95 4.83
CA TYR A 125 22.83 7.32 5.21
C TYR A 125 23.84 6.22 4.85
N VAL A 126 23.54 4.97 5.23
CA VAL A 126 24.36 3.78 4.91
C VAL A 126 24.38 3.51 3.40
N SER A 127 23.24 3.63 2.71
CA SER A 127 23.18 3.46 1.25
C SER A 127 23.68 4.68 0.48
N GLY A 128 23.91 5.81 1.15
CA GLY A 128 24.56 6.99 0.58
C GLY A 128 25.99 6.71 0.15
N ASP A 129 26.66 5.72 0.76
CA ASP A 129 28.00 5.25 0.39
C ASP A 129 27.99 4.35 -0.86
N PHE A 130 26.82 3.86 -1.30
CA PHE A 130 26.62 3.02 -2.49
C PHE A 130 25.89 3.72 -3.65
N LYS A 131 25.62 5.03 -3.54
CA LYS A 131 24.87 5.78 -4.57
C LYS A 131 25.75 6.41 -5.66
N HIS A 132 27.08 6.27 -5.59
CA HIS A 132 27.97 6.88 -6.58
C HIS A 132 28.28 6.03 -7.83
N SER A 133 27.64 4.87 -8.04
CA SER A 133 27.96 4.00 -9.19
C SER A 133 26.81 3.69 -10.16
N ARG A 134 25.69 4.43 -10.15
CA ARG A 134 24.67 4.30 -11.22
C ARG A 134 24.16 5.60 -11.85
N ASP A 135 24.58 6.77 -11.39
CA ASP A 135 24.32 8.04 -12.09
C ASP A 135 25.51 8.52 -12.95
N GLU A 136 26.66 7.81 -12.94
CA GLU A 136 27.87 8.12 -13.74
C GLU A 136 28.11 7.10 -14.87
N LYS A 137 27.05 6.59 -15.50
CA LYS A 137 27.18 5.85 -16.77
C LYS A 137 26.31 6.37 -17.91
N ASP A 138 25.49 7.39 -17.65
CA ASP A 138 24.60 8.00 -18.64
C ASP A 138 24.88 9.51 -18.85
N ALA A 139 26.10 9.97 -18.52
CA ALA A 139 26.60 11.31 -18.85
C ALA A 139 27.95 11.24 -19.57
#